data_AF-A0AAD9LIR5-F1
#
_entry.id   AF-A0AAD9LIR5-F1
#
_cell.length_a   1.000
_cell.length_b   1.000
_cell.length_c   1.000
_cell.angle_alpha   90.00
_cell.angle_beta   90.00
_cell.angle_gamma   90.00
#
_symmetry.space_group_name_H-M   'P 1'
#
loop_
_entity.id
_entity.type
_entity.pdbx_description
1 polymer ?
#
loop_
_entity_poly.entity_id
_entity_poly.type
_entity_poly.pdbx_seq_one_letter_code
_entity_poly.pdbx_strand_id
1 'polypeptide(L)'
;MKRNQTPDFTLTVSEKANEYDDTWILDSGSSRHLVNNESWSKDPVHCSDHSRQPNRDPLSITKKGSVTLRVVAAGVERTVQLTEVYYSENVAQFNLLRTT
;
A
#
# COMPACT_ATOMS: atom_id res chain seq x y z
N MET A 1 -7.74 -26.97 -23.35
CA MET A 1 -6.99 -25.72 -23.59
C MET A 1 -6.51 -25.19 -22.24
N LYS A 2 -5.20 -25.20 -21.98
CA LYS A 2 -4.62 -24.59 -20.77
C LYS A 2 -4.40 -23.11 -21.08
N ARG A 3 -5.07 -22.21 -20.36
CA ARG A 3 -4.74 -20.79 -20.38
C ARG A 3 -3.37 -20.63 -19.70
N ASN A 4 -2.33 -20.36 -20.47
CA ASN A 4 -1.07 -19.85 -19.92
C ASN A 4 -1.32 -18.39 -19.52
N GLN A 5 -1.96 -18.19 -18.37
CA GLN A 5 -2.01 -16.88 -17.72
C GLN A 5 -0.67 -16.69 -17.02
N THR A 6 0.29 -16.10 -17.72
CA THR A 6 1.35 -15.36 -17.03
C THR A 6 0.66 -14.34 -16.13
N PRO A 7 1.00 -14.26 -14.83
CA PRO A 7 0.41 -13.25 -13.96
C PRO A 7 0.70 -11.87 -14.55
N ASP A 8 -0.33 -11.03 -14.64
CA ASP A 8 -0.22 -9.67 -15.21
C ASP A 8 0.75 -8.77 -14.42
N PHE A 9 1.09 -9.19 -13.19
CA PHE A 9 2.09 -8.59 -12.33
C PHE A 9 2.74 -9.68 -11.46
N THR A 10 4.06 -9.62 -11.29
CA THR A 10 4.81 -10.48 -10.36
C THR A 10 5.42 -9.59 -9.29
N LEU A 11 4.99 -9.77 -8.03
CA LEU A 11 5.56 -9.08 -6.88
C LEU A 11 6.50 -10.05 -6.17
N THR A 12 7.79 -9.72 -6.16
CA THR A 12 8.80 -10.49 -5.45
C THR A 12 8.66 -10.25 -3.95
N VAL A 13 8.30 -11.29 -3.21
CA VAL A 13 8.47 -11.34 -1.75
C VAL A 13 9.94 -11.66 -1.48
N SER A 14 10.67 -10.70 -0.92
CA SER A 14 12.05 -10.91 -0.48
C SER A 14 12.04 -11.67 0.85
N GLU A 15 12.74 -12.81 0.93
CA GLU A 15 12.94 -13.58 2.18
C GLU A 15 13.93 -12.91 3.15
N LYS A 16 14.54 -11.78 2.77
CA LYS A 16 15.46 -11.03 3.63
C LYS A 16 14.77 -9.83 4.27
N ALA A 17 14.26 -10.12 5.45
CA ALA A 17 13.70 -9.26 6.48
C ALA A 17 14.71 -8.27 7.12
N ASN A 18 15.43 -7.46 6.34
CA ASN A 18 16.22 -6.36 6.90
C ASN A 18 15.75 -5.04 6.29
N GLU A 19 15.25 -4.13 7.13
CA GLU A 19 14.74 -2.77 6.86
C GLU A 19 13.29 -2.73 6.31
N TYR A 20 12.32 -2.79 7.24
CA TYR A 20 10.88 -2.92 7.01
C TYR A 20 10.13 -1.62 6.67
N ASP A 21 10.81 -0.56 6.22
CA ASP A 21 10.11 0.68 5.88
C ASP A 21 9.52 0.65 4.47
N ASP A 22 10.07 -0.16 3.54
CA ASP A 22 9.74 -0.07 2.11
C ASP A 22 8.83 -1.21 1.57
N THR A 23 8.28 -2.06 2.44
CA THR A 23 7.47 -3.21 1.99
C THR A 23 5.99 -2.84 1.84
N TRP A 24 5.41 -3.23 0.69
CA TRP A 24 4.00 -3.03 0.37
C TRP A 24 3.31 -4.38 0.10
N ILE A 25 2.14 -4.56 0.69
CA ILE A 25 1.25 -5.70 0.43
C ILE A 25 0.18 -5.24 -0.55
N LEU A 26 0.05 -5.96 -1.67
CA LEU A 26 -1.10 -5.82 -2.55
C LEU A 26 -2.25 -6.66 -1.98
N ASP A 27 -3.25 -6.00 -1.43
CA ASP A 27 -4.35 -6.60 -0.70
C ASP A 27 -5.68 -6.22 -1.35
N SER A 28 -6.29 -7.17 -2.07
CA SER A 28 -7.62 -7.01 -2.66
C SER A 28 -8.74 -6.98 -1.62
N GLY A 29 -8.48 -7.43 -0.39
CA GLY A 29 -9.38 -7.29 0.75
C GLY A 29 -9.30 -5.91 1.41
N SER A 30 -8.27 -5.12 1.11
CA SER A 30 -8.16 -3.77 1.63
C SER A 30 -9.11 -2.81 0.92
N SER A 31 -9.83 -2.00 1.68
CA SER A 31 -10.71 -0.96 1.15
C SER A 31 -9.97 0.34 0.82
N ARG A 32 -8.74 0.51 1.32
CA ARG A 32 -7.98 1.77 1.27
C ARG A 32 -6.49 1.52 1.05
N HIS A 33 -5.81 2.49 0.45
CA HIS A 33 -4.35 2.51 0.48
C HIS A 33 -3.89 3.03 1.83
N LEU A 34 -3.03 2.30 2.53
CA LEU A 34 -2.55 2.67 3.86
C LEU A 34 -1.03 2.70 3.89
N VAL A 35 -0.47 3.73 4.51
CA VAL A 35 0.97 3.84 4.76
C VAL A 35 1.27 4.13 6.22
N ASN A 36 2.40 3.60 6.68
CA ASN A 36 2.92 3.82 8.04
C ASN A 36 4.00 4.91 8.09
N ASN A 37 4.47 5.40 6.94
CA ASN A 37 5.46 6.46 6.83
C ASN A 37 4.85 7.70 6.18
N GLU A 38 4.70 8.78 6.96
CA GLU A 38 4.09 10.02 6.49
C GLU A 38 4.94 10.70 5.40
N SER A 39 6.27 10.57 5.45
CA SER A 39 7.19 11.29 4.57
C SER A 39 7.01 10.97 3.08
N TRP A 40 6.33 9.85 2.77
CA TRP A 40 6.04 9.43 1.40
C TRP A 40 4.85 10.15 0.79
N SER A 41 3.98 10.71 1.63
CA SER A 41 2.77 11.37 1.18
C SER A 41 3.11 12.78 0.69
N LYS A 42 2.73 13.06 -0.56
CA LYS A 42 2.67 14.41 -1.12
C LYS A 42 1.36 15.07 -0.73
N ASP A 43 1.46 16.35 -0.39
CA ASP A 43 0.37 17.22 0.01
C ASP A 43 -0.55 16.58 1.08
N PRO A 44 0.00 16.05 2.20
CA PRO A 44 -0.81 15.44 3.23
C PRO A 44 -1.73 16.47 3.87
N VAL A 45 -3.03 16.19 3.86
CA VAL A 45 -4.04 16.98 4.56
C VAL A 45 -4.47 16.23 5.80
N HIS A 46 -4.61 16.95 6.92
CA HIS A 46 -5.17 16.38 8.13
C HIS A 46 -6.60 15.88 7.90
N CYS A 47 -6.88 14.68 8.40
CA CYS A 47 -8.23 14.13 8.41
C CYS A 47 -8.48 13.43 9.74
N SER A 48 -9.76 13.27 10.10
CA SER A 48 -10.18 12.49 11.25
C SER A 48 -11.04 11.36 10.72
N ASP A 49 -10.42 10.19 10.55
CA ASP A 49 -11.08 8.98 10.06
C ASP A 49 -10.59 7.78 10.88
N HIS A 50 -11.29 6.66 10.76
CA HIS A 50 -10.92 5.42 11.41
C HIS A 50 -11.11 4.24 10.47
N SER A 51 -10.29 3.22 10.66
CA SER A 51 -10.46 1.91 10.05
C SER A 51 -10.45 0.83 11.12
N ARG A 52 -10.71 -0.42 10.72
CA ARG A 52 -10.61 -1.57 11.61
C ARG A 52 -9.54 -2.50 11.09
N GLN A 53 -8.67 -2.93 11.99
CA GLN A 53 -7.70 -3.97 11.70
C GLN A 53 -8.39 -5.35 11.62
N PRO A 54 -7.72 -6.39 11.09
CA PRO A 54 -8.29 -7.73 11.03
C PRO A 54 -8.69 -8.31 12.40
N ASN A 55 -7.97 -7.92 13.45
CA ASN A 55 -8.27 -8.28 14.85
C ASN A 55 -9.43 -7.45 15.45
N ARG A 56 -10.04 -6.55 14.68
CA ARG A 56 -11.12 -5.61 15.02
C ARG A 56 -10.71 -4.40 15.85
N ASP A 57 -9.42 -4.23 16.13
CA ASP A 57 -8.95 -3.03 16.82
C ASP A 57 -9.10 -1.79 15.92
N PRO A 58 -9.44 -0.63 16.52
CA PRO A 58 -9.57 0.61 15.78
C PRO A 58 -8.19 1.11 15.31
N LEU A 59 -8.11 1.50 14.04
CA LEU A 59 -6.96 2.14 13.45
C LEU A 59 -7.26 3.62 13.21
N SER A 60 -6.58 4.51 13.94
CA SER A 60 -6.75 5.95 13.80
C SER A 60 -6.02 6.46 12.57
N ILE A 61 -6.74 7.12 11.67
CA ILE A 61 -6.20 7.73 10.46
C ILE A 61 -6.16 9.24 10.66
N THR A 62 -4.97 9.82 10.51
CA THR A 62 -4.75 11.23 10.87
C THR A 62 -4.46 12.12 9.66
N LYS A 63 -4.04 11.54 8.53
CA LYS A 63 -3.70 12.26 7.31
C LYS A 63 -4.12 11.47 6.07
N LYS A 64 -4.42 12.20 5.01
CA LYS A 64 -4.68 11.68 3.67
C LYS A 64 -3.88 12.51 2.67
N GLY A 65 -3.26 11.86 1.70
CA GLY A 65 -2.57 12.54 0.61
C GLY A 65 -2.34 11.60 -0.57
N SER A 66 -1.30 11.89 -1.35
CA SER A 66 -0.95 11.11 -2.53
C SER A 66 0.44 10.50 -2.45
N VAL A 67 0.63 9.30 -3.00
CA VAL A 67 1.94 8.64 -3.09
C VAL A 67 2.24 8.35 -4.55
N THR A 68 3.47 8.64 -4.98
CA THR A 68 3.96 8.25 -6.31
C THR A 68 4.85 7.02 -6.17
N LEU A 69 4.43 5.91 -6.76
CA LEU A 69 5.20 4.67 -6.80
C LEU A 69 5.87 4.52 -8.15
N ARG A 70 7.14 4.09 -8.14
CA ARG A 70 7.80 3.52 -9.32
C ARG A 70 7.70 2.01 -9.21
N VAL A 71 7.06 1.38 -10.18
CA VAL A 71 6.78 -0.06 -10.19
C VAL A 71 7.30 -0.67 -11.48
N VAL A 72 7.70 -1.94 -11.44
CA VAL A 72 8.00 -2.71 -12.65
C VAL A 72 6.90 -3.73 -12.82
N ALA A 73 6.12 -3.59 -13.90
CA ALA A 73 5.03 -4.51 -14.24
C ALA A 73 5.33 -5.14 -15.60
N ALA A 74 5.29 -6.48 -15.66
CA ALA A 74 5.66 -7.25 -16.85
C ALA A 74 7.04 -6.83 -17.44
N GLY A 75 8.01 -6.52 -16.57
CA GLY A 75 9.35 -6.09 -16.98
C GLY A 75 9.46 -4.63 -17.45
N VAL A 76 8.37 -3.86 -17.42
CA VAL A 76 8.34 -2.46 -17.84
C VAL A 76 8.20 -1.56 -16.61
N GLU A 77 9.11 -0.59 -16.46
CA GLU A 77 8.98 0.43 -15.42
C GLU A 77 7.80 1.37 -15.72
N ARG A 78 7.00 1.64 -14.70
CA ARG A 78 5.84 2.54 -14.73
C ARG A 78 5.85 3.41 -13.48
N THR A 79 5.32 4.61 -13.61
CA THR A 79 5.03 5.48 -12.48
C THR A 79 3.53 5.51 -12.24
N VAL A 80 3.11 5.23 -11.01
CA VAL A 80 1.71 5.20 -10.61
C VAL A 80 1.51 6.22 -9.48
N GLN A 81 0.52 7.10 -9.63
CA GLN A 81 0.13 8.01 -8.57
C GLN A 81 -1.14 7.48 -7.90
N LEU A 82 -1.04 7.24 -6.59
CA LEU A 82 -2.16 6.94 -5.72
C LEU A 82 -2.61 8.25 -5.08
N THR A 83 -3.86 8.67 -5.27
CA THR A 83 -4.35 9.99 -4.85
C THR A 83 -5.11 9.99 -3.52
N GLU A 84 -5.46 8.80 -3.01
CA GLU A 84 -6.19 8.61 -1.76
C GLU A 84 -5.45 7.63 -0.85
N VAL A 85 -4.27 8.03 -0.40
CA VAL A 85 -3.45 7.26 0.53
C VAL A 85 -3.63 7.79 1.93
N TYR A 86 -3.95 6.90 2.86
CA TYR A 86 -4.23 7.23 4.25
C TYR A 86 -3.03 6.86 5.11
N TYR A 87 -2.66 7.77 6.01
CA TYR A 87 -1.59 7.55 6.96
C TYR A 87 -2.16 7.16 8.32
N SER A 88 -1.56 6.14 8.92
CA SER A 88 -1.74 5.81 10.32
C SER A 88 -0.41 5.30 10.88
N GLU A 89 -0.04 5.81 12.05
CA GLU A 89 1.18 5.42 12.76
C GLU A 89 1.13 3.95 13.25
N ASN A 90 -0.08 3.39 13.36
CA ASN A 90 -0.33 2.05 13.92
C ASN A 90 -0.77 1.01 12.88
N VAL A 91 -0.54 1.26 11.58
CA VAL A 91 -0.70 0.18 10.59
C VAL A 91 0.26 -0.95 10.99
N ALA A 92 -0.16 -2.22 10.78
CA ALA A 92 0.77 -3.35 10.89
C ALA A 92 2.05 -3.04 10.08
N GLN A 93 3.16 -3.75 10.33
CA GLN A 93 4.52 -3.48 9.80
C GLN A 93 4.67 -3.32 8.27
N PHE A 94 3.57 -3.36 7.49
CA PHE A 94 3.53 -3.27 6.05
C PHE A 94 2.53 -2.22 5.57
N ASN A 95 2.86 -1.56 4.46
CA ASN A 95 1.95 -0.67 3.75
C ASN A 95 0.95 -1.49 2.93
N LEU A 96 -0.28 -0.99 2.73
CA LEU A 96 -1.33 -1.71 2.00
C LEU A 96 -1.72 -0.98 0.71
N LEU A 97 -1.79 -1.73 -0.39
CA LEU A 97 -2.38 -1.30 -1.66
C LEU A 97 -3.68 -2.04 -1.89
N ARG A 98 -4.78 -1.31 -2.02
CA ARG A 98 -6.01 -1.90 -2.57
C ARG A 98 -5.89 -2.14 -4.07
N THR A 99 -6.49 -3.21 -4.56
CA THR A 99 -6.70 -3.43 -6.00
C THR A 99 -8.05 -2.84 -6.40
N THR A 100 -8.10 -2.07 -7.49
CA THR A 100 -9.34 -1.51 -8.09
C THR A 100 -9.76 -2.29 -9.33
#